data_AF-A0A0F9PX77-F1
#
_entry.id   AF-A0A0F9PX77-F1
#
_cell.length_a   1.000
_cell.length_b   1.000
_cell.length_c   1.000
_cell.angle_alpha   90.00
_cell.angle_beta   90.00
_cell.angle_gamma   90.00
#
_symmetry.space_group_name_H-M   'P 1'
#
loop_
_entity.id
_entity.type
_entity.pdbx_description
1 polymer ?
#
loop_
_entity_poly.entity_id
_entity_poly.type
_entity_poly.pdbx_seq_one_letter_code
_entity_poly.pdbx_strand_id
1 'polypeptide(L)'
;MQESIMEQLWQTSHLQGGNLTYVEQLFETYLTDPNAVSEEWRSFFDKLPSVDGHQGRDVIHSSIREQFEHISRNQRFLSNDGVPASATSDADKKQTRVLQLINAYRFRGH
;
A
#
# COMPACT_ATOMS: atom_id res chain seq x y z
N MET A 1 4.49 30.02 23.24
CA MET A 1 3.38 30.75 22.60
C MET A 1 2.44 29.70 22.06
N GLN A 2 1.16 29.72 22.45
CA GLN A 2 0.15 28.80 21.91
C GLN A 2 -0.27 29.34 20.55
N GLU A 3 0.00 28.59 19.48
CA GLU A 3 -0.54 28.90 18.15
C GLU A 3 -2.08 28.86 18.21
N SER A 4 -2.72 29.82 17.54
CA SER A 4 -4.19 29.87 17.49
C SER A 4 -4.71 28.72 16.64
N ILE A 5 -5.81 28.09 17.04
CA ILE A 5 -6.49 27.01 16.29
C ILE A 5 -6.72 27.39 14.82
N MET A 6 -7.00 28.66 14.55
CA MET A 6 -7.18 29.19 13.20
C MET A 6 -5.91 29.09 12.34
N GLU A 7 -4.75 29.32 12.95
CA GLU A 7 -3.45 29.30 12.29
C GLU A 7 -3.06 27.86 11.92
N GLN A 8 -3.34 26.90 12.81
CA GLN A 8 -3.17 25.46 12.54
C GLN A 8 -4.09 24.95 11.43
N LEU A 9 -5.33 25.45 11.36
CA LEU A 9 -6.26 25.11 10.29
C LEU A 9 -5.80 25.64 8.94
N TRP A 10 -5.26 26.86 8.88
CA TRP A 10 -4.69 27.39 7.63
C TRP A 10 -3.43 26.65 7.21
N GLN A 11 -2.57 26.30 8.16
CA GLN A 11 -1.37 25.49 7.92
C GLN A 11 -1.71 24.11 7.36
N THR A 12 -2.85 23.50 7.70
CA THR A 12 -3.22 22.15 7.24
C THR A 12 -4.23 22.15 6.09
N SER A 13 -4.82 23.30 5.76
CA SER A 13 -5.85 23.43 4.72
C SER A 13 -5.39 22.91 3.36
N HIS A 14 -4.11 23.10 3.01
CA HIS A 14 -3.56 22.62 1.74
C HIS A 14 -3.38 21.09 1.67
N LEU A 15 -3.44 20.38 2.81
CA LEU A 15 -3.40 18.92 2.89
C LEU A 15 -4.81 18.30 2.95
N GLN A 16 -5.85 19.12 2.97
CA GLN A 16 -7.22 18.66 3.13
C GLN A 16 -7.74 17.99 1.84
N GLY A 17 -8.61 16.98 2.00
CA GLY A 17 -8.82 15.88 1.04
C GLY A 17 -9.07 16.22 -0.44
N GLY A 18 -9.49 17.44 -0.79
CA GLY A 18 -9.59 17.85 -2.19
C GLY A 18 -8.24 18.03 -2.89
N ASN A 19 -7.17 18.31 -2.14
CA ASN A 19 -5.82 18.51 -2.66
C ASN A 19 -4.93 17.25 -2.51
N LEU A 20 -5.48 16.16 -1.98
CA LEU A 20 -4.71 14.97 -1.63
C LEU A 20 -3.97 14.38 -2.83
N THR A 21 -4.63 14.27 -3.98
CA THR A 21 -4.01 13.74 -5.21
C THR A 21 -2.84 14.59 -5.69
N TYR A 22 -2.93 15.91 -5.56
CA TYR A 22 -1.86 16.82 -5.95
C TYR A 22 -0.66 16.70 -4.99
N VAL A 23 -0.92 16.69 -3.68
CA VAL A 23 0.13 16.52 -2.66
C VAL A 23 0.80 15.16 -2.81
N GLU A 24 0.04 14.11 -3.09
CA GLU A 24 0.55 12.77 -3.35
C GLU A 24 1.47 12.74 -4.57
N GLN A 25 1.03 13.27 -5.71
CA GLN A 25 1.87 13.34 -6.91
C GLN A 25 3.15 14.17 -6.68
N LEU A 26 3.04 15.26 -5.92
CA LEU A 26 4.18 16.09 -5.56
C LEU A 26 5.16 15.34 -4.65
N PHE A 27 4.65 14.56 -3.70
CA PHE A 27 5.47 13.72 -2.84
C PHE A 27 6.16 12.59 -3.63
N GLU A 28 5.47 11.96 -4.59
CA GLU A 28 6.10 10.99 -5.50
C GLU A 28 7.23 11.62 -6.32
N THR A 29 7.02 12.86 -6.77
CA THR A 29 8.05 13.63 -7.48
C THR A 29 9.25 13.91 -6.57
N TYR A 30 9.00 14.29 -5.31
CA TYR A 30 10.04 14.45 -4.30
C TYR A 30 10.82 13.14 -4.02
N LEU A 31 10.12 12.00 -3.96
CA LEU A 31 10.76 10.69 -3.81
C LEU A 31 11.60 10.33 -5.04
N THR A 32 11.25 10.74 -6.25
CA THR A 32 12.06 10.46 -7.44
C THR A 32 13.25 11.41 -7.57
N ASP A 33 13.00 12.72 -7.47
CA ASP A 33 14.02 13.77 -7.46
C ASP A 33 13.65 14.90 -6.48
N PRO A 34 14.38 15.06 -5.36
CA PRO A 34 14.15 16.14 -4.39
C PRO A 34 14.30 17.56 -4.96
N ASN A 35 14.98 17.74 -6.09
CA ASN A 35 15.15 19.05 -6.74
C ASN A 35 14.05 19.37 -7.76
N ALA A 36 13.20 18.40 -8.09
CA ALA A 36 12.06 18.61 -8.99
C ALA A 36 10.85 19.25 -8.29
N VAL A 37 10.89 19.41 -6.97
CA VAL A 37 9.88 20.11 -6.16
C VAL A 37 10.42 21.45 -5.67
N SER A 38 9.51 22.38 -5.32
CA SER A 38 9.93 23.67 -4.77
C SER A 38 10.59 23.52 -3.41
N GLU A 39 11.42 24.50 -3.04
CA GLU A 39 12.17 24.49 -1.77
C GLU A 39 11.26 24.43 -0.53
N GLU A 40 10.10 25.08 -0.60
CA GLU A 40 9.10 25.04 0.48
C GLU A 40 8.59 23.61 0.72
N TRP A 41 8.26 22.91 -0.36
CA TRP A 41 7.78 21.52 -0.29
C TRP A 41 8.87 20.55 0.11
N ARG A 42 10.10 20.74 -0.40
CA ARG A 42 11.26 19.95 0.04
C ARG A 42 11.46 20.07 1.55
N SER A 43 11.48 21.31 2.06
CA SER A 43 11.65 21.60 3.49
C SER A 43 10.49 21.08 4.34
N PHE A 44 9.28 21.02 3.78
CA PHE A 44 8.12 20.43 4.43
C PHE A 44 8.25 18.90 4.53
N PHE A 45 8.60 18.23 3.43
CA PHE A 45 8.78 16.78 3.39
C PHE A 45 9.98 16.30 4.22
N ASP A 46 11.07 17.05 4.27
CA ASP A 46 12.24 16.77 5.13
C ASP A 46 11.90 16.77 6.63
N LYS A 47 10.86 17.53 7.03
CA LYS A 47 10.41 17.61 8.42
C LYS A 47 9.42 16.51 8.79
N LEU A 48 8.98 15.69 7.84
CA LEU A 48 8.04 14.62 8.13
C LEU A 48 8.71 13.57 9.03
N PRO A 49 8.06 13.19 10.15
CA PRO A 49 8.58 12.13 10.98
C PRO A 49 8.50 10.80 10.24
N SER A 50 9.51 9.96 10.44
CA SER A 50 9.45 8.55 10.05
C SER A 50 8.27 7.89 10.78
N VAL A 51 7.28 7.43 10.02
CA VAL A 51 6.10 6.74 10.55
C VAL A 51 6.48 5.27 10.80
N ASP A 52 6.05 4.71 11.93
CA ASP A 52 6.21 3.28 12.28
C ASP A 52 7.65 2.73 12.35
N GLY A 53 8.63 3.59 12.63
CA GLY A 53 10.04 3.17 12.77
C GLY A 53 10.68 2.77 11.44
N HIS A 54 10.04 3.09 10.32
CA HIS A 54 10.58 2.90 8.98
C HIS A 54 11.65 3.96 8.68
N GLN A 55 12.91 3.64 9.00
CA GLN A 55 14.08 4.48 8.68
C GLN A 55 14.46 4.46 7.18
N GLY A 56 13.63 3.84 6.33
CA GLY A 56 13.87 3.67 4.90
C GLY A 56 13.23 4.77 4.06
N ARG A 57 13.60 4.82 2.78
CA ARG A 57 12.98 5.72 1.80
C ARG A 57 11.52 5.30 1.57
N ASP A 58 10.60 6.26 1.58
CA ASP A 58 9.18 5.98 1.36
C ASP A 58 8.91 5.37 -0.02
N VAL A 59 7.78 4.66 -0.11
CA VAL A 59 7.37 3.91 -1.30
C VAL A 59 6.48 4.79 -2.18
N ILE A 60 6.74 4.77 -3.49
CA ILE A 60 5.97 5.50 -4.50
C ILE A 60 4.59 4.85 -4.66
N HIS A 61 3.51 5.62 -4.47
CA HIS A 61 2.14 5.09 -4.46
C HIS A 61 1.70 4.57 -5.84
N SER A 62 2.08 5.25 -6.93
CA SER A 62 1.82 4.81 -8.31
C SER A 62 2.34 3.39 -8.61
N SER A 63 3.51 3.02 -8.10
CA SER A 63 4.06 1.67 -8.26
C SER A 63 3.18 0.58 -7.65
N ILE A 64 2.58 0.87 -6.48
CA ILE A 64 1.67 -0.03 -5.78
C ILE A 64 0.37 -0.15 -6.59
N ARG A 65 -0.16 0.97 -7.08
CA ARG A 65 -1.37 0.98 -7.92
C ARG A 65 -1.18 0.17 -9.20
N GLU A 66 -0.05 0.33 -9.89
CA GLU A 66 0.28 -0.45 -11.08
C GLU A 66 0.40 -1.93 -10.77
N GLN A 67 1.01 -2.31 -9.64
CA GLN A 67 1.05 -3.70 -9.19
C GLN A 67 -0.35 -4.28 -8.99
N PHE A 68 -1.25 -3.55 -8.31
CA PHE A 68 -2.63 -3.98 -8.14
C PHE A 68 -3.39 -4.06 -9.48
N GLU A 69 -3.13 -3.14 -10.39
CA GLU A 69 -3.71 -3.16 -11.74
C GLU A 69 -3.21 -4.38 -12.54
N HIS A 70 -1.93 -4.71 -12.44
CA HIS A 70 -1.34 -5.89 -13.08
C HIS A 70 -1.87 -7.18 -12.44
N ILE A 71 -1.96 -7.24 -11.10
CA ILE A 71 -2.56 -8.36 -10.38
C ILE A 71 -4.03 -8.54 -10.79
N SER A 72 -4.82 -7.47 -10.89
CA SER A 72 -6.23 -7.58 -11.27
C SER A 72 -6.43 -7.98 -12.74
N ARG A 73 -5.59 -7.49 -13.67
CA ARG A 73 -5.57 -7.96 -15.06
C ARG A 73 -5.17 -9.44 -15.15
N ASN A 74 -4.16 -9.85 -14.41
CA ASN A 74 -3.64 -11.21 -14.42
C ASN A 74 -4.45 -12.18 -13.54
N GLN A 75 -5.25 -11.68 -12.61
CA GLN A 75 -6.20 -12.46 -11.79
C GLN A 75 -7.24 -13.16 -12.67
N ARG A 76 -7.62 -12.57 -13.80
CA ARG A 76 -8.48 -13.23 -14.81
C ARG A 76 -7.78 -14.41 -15.50
N PHE A 77 -6.45 -14.45 -15.50
CA PHE A 77 -5.66 -15.57 -16.01
C PHE A 77 -5.28 -16.57 -14.90
N LEU A 78 -5.11 -16.10 -13.65
CA LEU A 78 -4.80 -16.91 -12.46
C LEU A 78 -6.05 -17.51 -11.79
N SER A 79 -7.26 -17.10 -12.16
CA SER A 79 -8.48 -17.79 -11.71
C SER A 79 -8.63 -19.20 -12.32
N ASN A 80 -7.72 -19.58 -13.22
CA ASN A 80 -7.55 -20.96 -13.69
C ASN A 80 -6.35 -21.69 -13.07
N ASP A 81 -5.49 -21.05 -12.26
CA ASP A 81 -4.38 -21.73 -11.59
C ASP A 81 -4.05 -21.12 -10.23
N GLY A 82 -4.13 -21.98 -9.21
CA GLY A 82 -4.25 -21.66 -7.79
C GLY A 82 -3.27 -20.64 -7.21
N VAL A 83 -3.74 -20.04 -6.10
CA VAL A 83 -3.01 -19.19 -5.14
C VAL A 83 -1.48 -19.41 -5.17
N PRO A 84 -0.66 -18.34 -5.31
CA PRO A 84 0.79 -18.48 -5.36
C PRO A 84 1.30 -19.19 -4.11
N ALA A 85 2.02 -20.30 -4.31
CA ALA A 85 2.53 -21.19 -3.28
C ALA A 85 3.50 -20.53 -2.27
N SER A 86 3.90 -19.28 -2.51
CA SER A 86 4.78 -18.49 -1.63
C SER A 86 4.05 -17.76 -0.49
N ALA A 87 2.72 -17.65 -0.53
CA ALA A 87 1.92 -16.96 0.48
C ALA A 87 1.13 -17.91 1.41
N THR A 88 1.30 -19.23 1.26
CA THR A 88 0.62 -20.24 2.08
C THR A 88 1.63 -20.88 3.03
N SER A 89 1.38 -20.75 4.33
CA SER A 89 2.14 -21.44 5.35
C SER A 89 2.05 -22.95 5.10
N ASP A 90 3.07 -23.72 5.48
CA ASP A 90 2.98 -25.19 5.42
C ASP A 90 1.83 -25.73 6.28
N ALA A 91 1.36 -24.96 7.26
CA ALA A 91 0.12 -25.24 7.99
C ALA A 91 -1.12 -25.16 7.09
N ASP A 92 -1.22 -24.15 6.23
CA ASP A 92 -2.36 -23.94 5.32
C ASP A 92 -2.45 -25.09 4.30
N LYS A 93 -1.29 -25.50 3.75
CA LYS A 93 -1.21 -26.64 2.82
C LYS A 93 -1.68 -27.95 3.48
N LYS A 94 -1.33 -28.17 4.75
CA LYS A 94 -1.79 -29.33 5.53
C LYS A 94 -3.30 -29.26 5.76
N GLN A 95 -3.84 -28.09 6.09
CA GLN A 95 -5.28 -27.90 6.30
C GLN A 95 -6.09 -28.16 5.03
N THR A 96 -5.62 -27.70 3.87
CA THR A 96 -6.26 -28.00 2.58
C THR A 96 -6.28 -29.50 2.29
N ARG A 97 -5.18 -30.22 2.55
CA ARG A 97 -5.11 -31.68 2.37
C ARG A 97 -6.07 -32.44 3.30
N VAL A 98 -6.22 -31.99 4.55
CA VAL A 98 -7.17 -32.58 5.50
C VAL A 98 -8.61 -32.37 5.03
N LEU A 99 -8.96 -31.17 4.57
CA LEU A 99 -10.30 -30.90 4.04
C LEU A 99 -10.58 -31.72 2.77
N GLN A 100 -9.60 -31.88 1.89
CA GLN A 100 -9.70 -32.76 0.72
C GLN A 100 -9.89 -34.21 1.12
N LEU A 101 -9.18 -34.71 2.13
CA LEU A 101 -9.36 -36.08 2.65
C LEU A 101 -10.75 -36.28 3.26
N ILE A 102 -11.24 -35.32 4.05
CA ILE A 102 -12.59 -35.35 4.64
C ILE A 102 -13.63 -35.36 3.53
N ASN A 103 -13.51 -34.48 2.54
CA ASN A 103 -14.45 -34.42 1.43
C ASN A 103 -14.39 -35.68 0.56
N ALA A 104 -13.19 -36.19 0.26
CA ALA A 104 -13.01 -37.44 -0.46
C ALA A 104 -13.63 -38.62 0.30
N TYR A 105 -13.48 -38.68 1.62
CA TYR A 105 -14.14 -39.67 2.46
C TYR A 105 -15.66 -39.53 2.41
N ARG A 106 -16.18 -38.30 2.59
CA ARG A 106 -17.63 -38.01 2.50
C ARG A 106 -18.24 -38.35 1.14
N PHE A 107 -17.50 -38.18 0.05
CA PHE A 107 -17.98 -38.47 -1.31
C PHE A 107 -17.77 -39.93 -1.74
N ARG A 108 -16.78 -40.64 -1.18
CA ARG A 108 -16.36 -41.99 -1.61
C ARG A 108 -16.76 -43.11 -0.63
N GLY A 109 -17.40 -42.79 0.50
CA GLY A 109 -18.15 -43.74 1.32
C GLY A 109 -18.35 -43.24 2.75
N HIS A 110 -19.55 -43.29 3.34
CA HIS A 110 -20.67 -44.23 3.14
C HIS A 110 -21.59 -44.01 1.95
#